data_AF-A0A6J1B5U9-F1
#
_entry.id   AF-A0A6J1B5U9-F1
#
_cell.length_a   1.000
_cell.length_b   1.000
_cell.length_c   1.000
_cell.angle_alpha   90.00
_cell.angle_beta   90.00
_cell.angle_gamma   90.00
#
_symmetry.space_group_name_H-M   'P 1'
#
loop_
_entity.id
_entity.type
_entity.pdbx_description
1 polymer ?
#
loop_
_entity_poly.entity_id
_entity_poly.type
_entity_poly.pdbx_seq_one_letter_code
_entity_poly.pdbx_strand_id
1 'polypeptide(L)'
;SSAEVYDPALDEWTPLPSMSTLRYKCVGVTWQGKIYVVGGFAERGDSDLNMLTFSPQRSSAEVFDTRAGRWDLVAGMWQLDVPPNQIVAVDGKLFSSGDCLKPWKGHIEMYNGMLNMWDEVDGSCFQISTSSGTNDEHWPPMERLYLTMAPIGTQLYFLAGYRMAGESSRTLSTVYIFDTSATVDAWRSLAPMEEEGEKELCSHCCVVQLY
;
A
#
# COMPACT_ATOMS: atom_id res chain seq x y z
N SER A 1 12.52 14.40 13.22
CA SER A 1 12.43 13.52 12.03
C SER A 1 13.71 13.70 11.23
N SER A 2 14.12 12.70 10.46
CA SER A 2 15.24 12.80 9.51
C SER A 2 14.79 12.32 8.15
N ALA A 3 15.40 12.86 7.10
CA ALA A 3 15.28 12.40 5.73
C ALA A 3 16.64 12.59 5.06
N GLU A 4 16.97 11.73 4.11
CA GLU A 4 18.24 11.72 3.41
C GLU A 4 18.02 11.22 1.98
N VAL A 5 18.89 11.67 1.07
CA VAL A 5 18.90 11.26 -0.33
C VAL A 5 20.23 10.61 -0.66
N TYR A 6 20.17 9.47 -1.34
CA TYR A 6 21.35 8.74 -1.80
C TYR A 6 21.64 9.10 -3.26
N ASP A 7 22.89 9.48 -3.54
CA ASP A 7 23.40 9.63 -4.91
C ASP A 7 24.24 8.39 -5.28
N PRO A 8 23.77 7.50 -6.18
CA PRO A 8 24.50 6.30 -6.55
C PRO A 8 25.76 6.57 -7.39
N ALA A 9 25.90 7.76 -7.99
CA ALA A 9 27.10 8.12 -8.75
C ALA A 9 28.25 8.54 -7.82
N LEU A 10 27.92 9.11 -6.66
CA LEU A 10 28.88 9.52 -5.64
C LEU A 10 29.02 8.48 -4.52
N ASP A 11 28.07 7.56 -4.40
CA ASP A 11 27.95 6.61 -3.29
C ASP A 11 27.84 7.31 -1.93
N GLU A 12 27.08 8.41 -1.88
CA GLU A 12 26.96 9.26 -0.70
C GLU A 12 25.51 9.54 -0.34
N TRP A 13 25.25 9.63 0.97
CA TRP A 13 23.98 10.10 1.53
C TRP A 13 24.09 11.57 1.91
N THR A 14 23.14 12.39 1.43
CA THR A 14 23.03 13.80 1.78
C THR A 14 21.78 14.03 2.63
N PRO A 15 21.88 14.76 3.77
CA PRO A 15 20.71 15.06 4.58
C PRO A 15 19.74 15.99 3.84
N LEU A 16 18.45 15.71 3.98
CA LEU A 16 17.36 16.59 3.55
C LEU A 16 16.79 17.37 4.75
N PRO A 17 16.04 18.46 4.53
CA PRO A 17 15.33 19.13 5.60
C PRO A 17 14.42 18.18 6.37
N SER A 18 14.30 18.39 7.68
CA SER A 18 13.40 17.60 8.52
C SER A 18 11.93 17.84 8.20
N MET A 19 11.14 16.77 8.18
CA MET A 19 9.68 16.82 8.16
C MET A 19 9.12 17.47 9.43
N SER A 20 7.93 18.08 9.34
CA SER A 20 7.30 18.72 10.52
C SER A 20 6.77 17.71 11.54
N THR A 21 6.43 16.50 11.07
CA THR A 21 5.87 15.40 11.85
C THR A 21 6.81 14.21 11.84
N LEU A 22 7.07 13.63 13.01
CA LEU A 22 7.77 12.34 13.13
C LEU A 22 6.84 11.25 12.59
N ARG A 23 7.34 10.41 11.68
CA ARG A 23 6.57 9.30 11.10
C ARG A 23 7.37 8.00 11.17
N TYR A 24 6.72 6.92 11.59
CA TYR A 24 7.26 5.56 11.45
C TYR A 24 6.16 4.60 11.00
N LYS A 25 6.53 3.50 10.32
CA LYS A 25 5.60 2.60 9.61
C LYS A 25 4.69 3.36 8.63
N CYS A 26 5.23 4.36 7.95
CA CYS A 26 4.54 5.15 6.94
C CYS A 26 4.73 4.56 5.54
N VAL A 27 3.92 5.02 4.58
CA VAL A 27 3.98 4.60 3.18
C VAL A 27 4.62 5.72 2.35
N GLY A 28 5.63 5.39 1.55
CA GLY A 28 6.24 6.30 0.59
C GLY A 28 5.71 6.10 -0.82
N VAL A 29 5.34 7.16 -1.53
CA VAL A 29 4.97 7.10 -2.96
C VAL A 29 5.48 8.33 -3.72
N THR A 30 6.00 8.13 -4.93
CA THR A 30 6.33 9.23 -5.84
C THR A 30 5.11 9.52 -6.71
N TRP A 31 4.65 10.77 -6.71
CA TRP A 31 3.47 11.19 -7.44
C TRP A 31 3.60 12.64 -7.89
N GLN A 32 3.27 12.90 -9.16
CA GLN A 32 3.34 14.25 -9.76
C GLN A 32 4.68 14.99 -9.52
N GLY A 33 5.80 14.27 -9.55
CA GLY A 33 7.15 14.84 -9.39
C GLY A 33 7.54 15.17 -7.93
N LYS A 34 6.72 14.78 -6.96
CA LYS A 34 6.97 14.95 -5.53
C LYS A 34 7.00 13.59 -4.83
N ILE A 35 7.59 13.56 -3.63
CA ILE A 35 7.63 12.36 -2.77
C ILE A 35 6.63 12.57 -1.64
N TYR A 36 5.70 11.64 -1.49
CA TYR A 36 4.68 11.66 -0.45
C TYR A 36 5.03 10.60 0.60
N VAL A 37 5.09 11.02 1.86
CA VAL A 37 5.24 10.15 3.02
C VAL A 37 3.94 10.19 3.82
N VAL A 38 3.19 9.10 3.74
CA VAL A 38 1.76 9.04 4.05
C VAL A 38 1.51 8.16 5.28
N GLY A 39 0.65 8.64 6.18
CA GLY A 39 0.17 7.84 7.32
C GLY A 39 1.26 7.42 8.30
N GLY A 40 1.16 6.17 8.75
CA GLY A 40 1.99 5.60 9.81
C GLY A 40 1.56 6.03 11.21
N PHE A 41 2.46 5.83 12.17
CA PHE A 41 2.39 6.49 13.46
C PHE A 41 3.01 7.87 13.30
N ALA A 42 2.24 8.89 13.67
CA ALA A 42 2.60 10.27 13.42
C ALA A 42 2.53 11.07 14.73
N GLU A 43 3.63 11.72 15.10
CA GLU A 43 3.74 12.54 16.31
C GLU A 43 4.33 13.91 15.97
N ARG A 44 3.75 14.97 16.52
CA ARG A 44 4.27 16.33 16.32
C ARG A 44 5.45 16.53 17.27
N GLY A 45 6.56 17.09 16.79
CA GLY A 45 7.76 17.26 17.62
C GLY A 45 7.62 18.17 18.85
N ASP A 46 6.45 18.81 19.05
CA ASP A 46 6.14 19.78 20.10
C ASP A 46 4.91 19.35 20.94
N SER A 47 4.43 18.11 20.80
CA SER A 47 3.27 17.62 21.57
C SER A 47 3.66 16.99 22.90
N ASP A 48 3.01 17.41 23.99
CA ASP A 48 3.09 16.76 25.29
C ASP A 48 2.71 15.27 25.18
N LEU A 49 3.56 14.40 25.74
CA LEU A 49 3.55 12.93 25.66
C LEU A 49 2.27 12.23 26.17
N ASN A 50 1.25 12.99 26.57
CA ASN A 50 0.09 12.49 27.32
C ASN A 50 -1.24 12.49 26.53
N MET A 51 -1.19 12.68 25.21
CA MET A 51 -2.38 12.52 24.36
C MET A 51 -2.18 11.37 23.36
N LEU A 52 -2.52 10.16 23.79
CA LEU A 52 -2.94 9.04 22.90
C LEU A 52 -4.28 9.36 22.19
N THR A 53 -4.54 10.63 21.94
CA THR A 53 -5.77 11.16 21.37
C THR A 53 -5.57 11.15 19.87
N PHE A 54 -6.31 10.29 19.18
CA PHE A 54 -6.64 10.31 17.74
C PHE A 54 -6.12 11.56 17.04
N SER A 55 -4.83 11.59 16.72
CA SER A 55 -4.23 12.82 16.21
C SER A 55 -4.47 12.82 14.71
N PRO A 56 -5.11 13.85 14.13
CA PRO A 56 -5.30 13.97 12.68
C PRO A 56 -3.99 14.04 11.89
N GLN A 57 -2.84 14.01 12.57
CA GLN A 57 -1.49 13.82 12.06
C GLN A 57 -1.38 12.46 11.35
N ARG A 58 -2.00 11.41 11.89
CA ARG A 58 -2.12 10.14 11.20
C ARG A 58 -3.04 10.19 10.00
N SER A 59 -3.77 11.30 9.77
CA SER A 59 -4.57 11.68 8.58
C SER A 59 -3.86 12.58 7.58
N SER A 60 -2.55 12.75 7.73
CA SER A 60 -1.76 13.67 6.90
C SER A 60 -0.61 12.97 6.16
N ALA A 61 -0.08 13.66 5.15
CA ALA A 61 1.14 13.30 4.44
C ALA A 61 2.16 14.44 4.53
N GLU A 62 3.43 14.08 4.62
CA GLU A 62 4.55 15.01 4.37
C GLU A 62 4.93 14.88 2.89
N VAL A 63 5.01 16.00 2.19
CA VAL A 63 5.23 16.03 0.75
C VAL A 63 6.51 16.78 0.46
N PHE A 64 7.52 16.08 -0.06
CA PHE A 64 8.78 16.69 -0.47
C PHE A 64 8.69 17.18 -1.90
N ASP A 65 8.86 18.48 -2.08
CA ASP A 65 9.08 19.08 -3.39
C ASP A 65 10.58 19.00 -3.72
N THR A 66 10.92 18.16 -4.69
CA THR A 66 12.30 17.95 -5.15
C THR A 66 12.93 19.18 -5.79
N ARG A 67 12.11 20.10 -6.34
CA ARG A 67 12.59 21.35 -6.96
C ARG A 67 12.80 22.44 -5.93
N ALA A 68 11.88 22.56 -4.98
CA ALA A 68 11.96 23.56 -3.92
C ALA A 68 12.84 23.11 -2.74
N GLY A 69 13.17 21.82 -2.65
CA GLY A 69 14.00 21.25 -1.60
C GLY A 69 13.37 21.37 -0.22
N ARG A 70 12.04 21.23 -0.09
CA ARG A 70 11.33 21.40 1.18
C ARG A 70 10.16 20.44 1.33
N TRP A 71 9.79 20.18 2.58
CA TRP A 71 8.59 19.44 2.95
C TRP A 71 7.40 20.39 3.16
N ASP A 72 6.22 19.95 2.72
CA ASP A 72 4.93 20.57 3.01
C ASP A 72 3.99 19.54 3.63
N LEU A 73 3.16 19.97 4.59
CA LEU A 73 2.19 19.10 5.24
C LEU A 73 0.84 19.17 4.52
N VAL A 74 0.35 18.02 4.05
CA VAL A 74 -1.01 17.87 3.52
C VAL A 74 -1.86 17.15 4.55
N ALA A 75 -2.79 17.87 5.19
CA ALA A 75 -3.67 17.30 6.21
C ALA A 75 -4.96 16.71 5.63
N GLY A 76 -5.55 15.75 6.33
CA GLY A 76 -6.88 15.22 6.04
C GLY A 76 -6.99 14.41 4.75
N MET A 77 -5.91 13.78 4.27
CA MET A 77 -5.97 12.89 3.10
C MET A 77 -6.90 11.68 3.33
N TRP A 78 -7.28 11.39 4.58
CA TRP A 78 -8.35 10.46 4.95
C TRP A 78 -9.22 11.01 6.09
N GLN A 79 -10.53 10.73 6.01
CA GLN A 79 -11.53 11.28 6.93
C GLN A 79 -11.49 10.64 8.34
N LEU A 80 -11.26 9.33 8.40
CA LEU A 80 -11.13 8.56 9.65
C LEU A 80 -9.66 8.23 9.89
N ASP A 81 -9.20 8.12 11.14
CA ASP A 81 -7.82 7.76 11.52
C ASP A 81 -7.45 6.29 11.19
N VAL A 82 -7.58 5.93 9.92
CA VAL A 82 -7.38 4.60 9.35
C VAL A 82 -6.65 4.78 8.01
N PRO A 83 -5.33 5.08 8.04
CA PRO A 83 -4.55 5.29 6.82
C PRO A 83 -4.48 4.04 5.94
N PRO A 84 -4.33 4.19 4.62
CA PRO A 84 -4.09 3.07 3.71
C PRO A 84 -2.79 2.34 4.06
N ASN A 85 -2.78 1.02 3.90
CA ASN A 85 -1.61 0.19 4.19
C ASN A 85 -0.58 0.22 3.05
N GLN A 86 -1.06 0.45 1.82
CA GLN A 86 -0.25 0.54 0.63
C GLN A 86 -0.87 1.55 -0.33
N ILE A 87 -0.02 2.36 -0.96
CA ILE A 87 -0.40 3.31 -2.00
C ILE A 87 0.56 3.13 -3.17
N VAL A 88 0.01 3.12 -4.38
CA VAL A 88 0.79 3.08 -5.62
C VAL A 88 0.31 4.18 -6.57
N ALA A 89 1.22 4.66 -7.42
CA ALA A 89 0.90 5.64 -8.45
C ALA A 89 0.79 4.95 -9.82
N VAL A 90 -0.31 5.20 -10.54
CA VAL A 90 -0.56 4.72 -11.91
C VAL A 90 -1.17 5.87 -12.69
N ASP A 91 -0.59 6.21 -13.84
CA ASP A 91 -1.09 7.25 -14.76
C ASP A 91 -1.48 8.57 -14.09
N GLY A 92 -0.64 9.03 -13.16
CA GLY A 92 -0.87 10.30 -12.44
C GLY A 92 -2.01 10.23 -11.41
N LYS A 93 -2.52 9.05 -11.08
CA LYS A 93 -3.49 8.79 -10.01
C LYS A 93 -2.85 7.97 -8.89
N LEU A 94 -3.41 8.05 -7.68
CA LEU A 94 -3.03 7.21 -6.56
C LEU A 94 -4.10 6.17 -6.30
N PHE A 95 -3.67 4.94 -6.07
CA PHE A 95 -4.53 3.81 -5.74
C PHE A 95 -4.11 3.18 -4.41
N SER A 96 -5.09 2.73 -3.62
CA SER A 96 -4.89 2.00 -2.38
C SER A 96 -5.68 0.70 -2.36
N SER A 97 -5.18 -0.27 -1.60
CA SER A 97 -5.87 -1.52 -1.33
C SER A 97 -5.72 -1.87 0.14
N GLY A 98 -6.83 -1.79 0.88
CA GLY A 98 -6.81 -2.04 2.32
C GLY A 98 -6.20 -0.89 3.14
N ASP A 99 -6.15 -1.10 4.45
CA ASP A 99 -5.74 -0.11 5.44
C ASP A 99 -5.02 -0.77 6.62
N CYS A 100 -4.61 0.04 7.60
CA CYS A 100 -3.87 -0.43 8.77
C CYS A 100 -4.63 -1.41 9.68
N LEU A 101 -5.94 -1.58 9.49
CA LEU A 101 -6.80 -2.54 10.21
C LEU A 101 -7.15 -3.76 9.36
N LYS A 102 -7.36 -3.56 8.05
CA LYS A 102 -7.76 -4.59 7.09
C LYS A 102 -6.86 -4.55 5.86
N PRO A 103 -5.93 -5.52 5.69
CA PRO A 103 -5.06 -5.59 4.52
C PRO A 103 -5.79 -5.66 3.17
N TRP A 104 -7.05 -6.12 3.16
CA TRP A 104 -7.93 -6.08 2.00
C TRP A 104 -9.35 -5.74 2.46
N LYS A 105 -9.93 -4.71 1.86
CA LYS A 105 -11.31 -4.27 2.14
C LYS A 105 -12.36 -4.89 1.21
N GLY A 106 -11.95 -5.63 0.19
CA GLY A 106 -12.85 -6.14 -0.85
C GLY A 106 -12.86 -5.32 -2.14
N HIS A 107 -12.20 -4.16 -2.18
CA HIS A 107 -12.17 -3.25 -3.31
C HIS A 107 -10.87 -2.43 -3.32
N ILE A 108 -10.67 -1.69 -4.41
CA ILE A 108 -9.58 -0.73 -4.61
C ILE A 108 -10.15 0.67 -4.43
N GLU A 109 -9.38 1.58 -3.83
CA GLU A 109 -9.75 2.99 -3.72
C GLU A 109 -8.78 3.86 -4.54
N MET A 110 -9.28 4.95 -5.09
CA MET A 110 -8.52 5.96 -5.81
C MET A 110 -8.61 7.30 -5.10
N TYR A 111 -7.48 8.01 -4.99
CA TYR A 111 -7.45 9.31 -4.37
C TYR A 111 -8.02 10.41 -5.28
N ASN A 112 -8.98 11.15 -4.75
CA ASN A 112 -9.57 12.34 -5.34
C ASN A 112 -8.96 13.60 -4.73
N GLY A 113 -7.96 14.16 -5.42
CA GLY A 113 -7.23 15.35 -4.95
C GLY A 113 -8.08 16.64 -4.88
N MET A 114 -9.22 16.70 -5.56
CA MET A 114 -10.13 17.86 -5.47
C MET A 114 -10.95 17.84 -4.17
N LEU A 115 -11.41 16.66 -3.77
CA LEU A 115 -12.23 16.46 -2.58
C LEU A 115 -11.40 16.06 -1.35
N ASN A 116 -10.11 15.79 -1.54
CA ASN A 116 -9.18 15.29 -0.53
C ASN A 116 -9.71 14.02 0.17
N MET A 117 -10.20 13.07 -0.63
CA MET A 117 -10.76 11.80 -0.13
C MET A 117 -10.44 10.64 -1.06
N TRP A 118 -10.74 9.43 -0.60
CA TRP A 118 -10.55 8.19 -1.36
C TRP A 118 -11.91 7.64 -1.75
N ASP A 119 -12.09 7.43 -3.05
CA ASP A 119 -13.32 6.92 -3.64
C ASP A 119 -13.10 5.47 -4.10
N GLU A 120 -14.11 4.61 -3.96
CA GLU A 120 -14.06 3.24 -4.49
C GLU A 120 -13.92 3.27 -6.02
N VAL A 121 -13.06 2.40 -6.55
CA VAL A 121 -12.89 2.24 -8.01
C VAL A 121 -13.97 1.34 -8.56
N ASP A 122 -14.70 1.82 -9.57
CA ASP A 122 -15.73 1.04 -10.26
C ASP A 122 -15.18 -0.30 -10.78
N GLY A 123 -15.92 -1.39 -10.55
CA GLY A 123 -15.52 -2.74 -10.96
C GLY A 123 -14.37 -3.36 -10.15
N SER A 124 -13.85 -2.67 -9.12
CA SER A 124 -12.76 -3.19 -8.29
C SER A 124 -13.20 -4.14 -7.18
N CYS A 125 -14.51 -4.20 -6.89
CA CYS A 125 -15.08 -5.16 -5.95
C CYS A 125 -14.68 -6.60 -6.32
N PHE A 126 -13.90 -7.25 -5.46
CA PHE A 126 -13.35 -8.57 -5.72
C PHE A 126 -13.18 -9.37 -4.42
N GLN A 127 -13.73 -10.59 -4.41
CA GLN A 127 -13.51 -11.53 -3.31
C GLN A 127 -12.19 -12.27 -3.52
N ILE A 128 -11.13 -11.73 -2.95
CA ILE A 128 -9.91 -12.50 -2.70
C ILE A 128 -10.25 -13.50 -1.59
N SER A 129 -10.24 -14.79 -1.88
CA SER A 129 -10.61 -15.86 -0.94
C SER A 129 -9.85 -15.72 0.39
N THR A 130 -10.49 -15.09 1.38
CA THR A 130 -10.08 -15.10 2.78
C THR A 130 -10.98 -16.13 3.44
N SER A 131 -10.42 -17.16 4.07
CA SER A 131 -11.22 -18.21 4.70
C SER A 131 -12.29 -17.64 5.64
N SER A 132 -13.55 -17.71 5.23
CA SER A 132 -14.64 -18.28 6.02
C SER A 132 -15.91 -18.42 5.14
N GLY A 133 -16.19 -19.64 4.68
CA GLY A 133 -17.58 -20.05 4.42
C GLY A 133 -18.09 -20.18 2.98
N THR A 134 -17.28 -20.56 2.00
CA THR A 134 -17.84 -21.09 0.74
C THR A 134 -17.60 -22.59 0.65
N ASN A 135 -18.69 -23.36 0.58
CA ASN A 135 -18.75 -24.82 0.43
C ASN A 135 -18.21 -25.27 -0.95
N ASP A 136 -16.97 -24.94 -1.27
CA ASP A 136 -16.29 -25.50 -2.43
C ASP A 136 -15.44 -26.70 -1.95
N GLU A 137 -16.02 -27.90 -2.02
CA GLU A 137 -15.49 -29.14 -1.44
C GLU A 137 -14.13 -29.60 -1.99
N HIS A 138 -13.53 -28.84 -2.92
CA HIS A 138 -12.24 -29.20 -3.53
C HIS A 138 -11.00 -28.68 -2.79
N TRP A 139 -11.12 -27.69 -1.90
CA TRP A 139 -9.95 -27.04 -1.31
C TRP A 139 -10.02 -26.96 0.22
N PRO A 140 -8.92 -27.28 0.93
CA PRO A 140 -8.88 -27.14 2.39
C PRO A 140 -8.92 -25.66 2.79
N PRO A 141 -9.25 -25.35 4.07
CA PRO A 141 -9.24 -23.99 4.58
C PRO A 141 -7.89 -23.30 4.32
N MET A 142 -7.93 -22.08 3.78
CA MET A 142 -6.75 -21.29 3.43
C MET A 142 -6.62 -20.04 4.28
N GLU A 143 -5.53 -19.89 5.01
CA GLU A 143 -5.23 -18.66 5.75
C GLU A 143 -4.37 -17.74 4.89
N ARG A 144 -4.82 -16.49 4.66
CA ARG A 144 -4.03 -15.51 3.90
C ARG A 144 -2.88 -14.98 4.75
N LEU A 145 -1.66 -15.19 4.27
CA LEU A 145 -0.43 -14.73 4.93
C LEU A 145 -0.09 -13.28 4.58
N TYR A 146 -0.22 -12.91 3.31
CA TYR A 146 0.11 -11.57 2.84
C TYR A 146 -0.70 -11.17 1.59
N LEU A 147 -0.81 -9.86 1.38
CA LEU A 147 -1.33 -9.26 0.16
C LEU A 147 -0.54 -7.97 -0.10
N THR A 148 0.07 -7.85 -1.27
CA THR A 148 0.76 -6.63 -1.69
C THR A 148 0.46 -6.29 -3.15
N MET A 149 0.49 -5.00 -3.48
CA MET A 149 0.06 -4.45 -4.76
C MET A 149 1.21 -3.71 -5.47
N ALA A 150 1.51 -4.08 -6.72
CA ALA A 150 2.57 -3.50 -7.54
C ALA A 150 2.01 -2.95 -8.86
N PRO A 151 2.37 -1.73 -9.30
CA PRO A 151 1.91 -1.20 -10.57
C PRO A 151 2.87 -1.55 -11.73
N ILE A 152 2.32 -1.94 -12.89
CA ILE A 152 3.06 -2.06 -14.16
C ILE A 152 2.19 -1.48 -15.28
N GLY A 153 2.61 -0.37 -15.89
CA GLY A 153 1.76 0.35 -16.84
C GLY A 153 0.42 0.73 -16.21
N THR A 154 -0.69 0.35 -16.84
CA THR A 154 -2.06 0.57 -16.34
C THR A 154 -2.53 -0.50 -15.35
N GLN A 155 -1.71 -1.52 -15.05
CA GLN A 155 -2.14 -2.71 -14.33
C GLN A 155 -1.64 -2.72 -12.88
N LEU A 156 -2.50 -3.14 -11.97
CA LEU A 156 -2.21 -3.39 -10.57
C LEU A 156 -2.11 -4.91 -10.35
N TYR A 157 -0.93 -5.36 -9.95
CA TYR A 157 -0.62 -6.75 -9.64
C TYR A 157 -0.71 -6.99 -8.14
N PHE A 158 -1.65 -7.82 -7.73
CA PHE A 158 -1.86 -8.24 -6.36
C PHE A 158 -1.21 -9.60 -6.15
N LEU A 159 -0.12 -9.63 -5.38
CA LEU A 159 0.53 -10.87 -4.96
C LEU A 159 -0.08 -11.29 -3.62
N ALA A 160 -0.81 -12.40 -3.63
CA ALA A 160 -1.43 -12.96 -2.45
C ALA A 160 -0.85 -14.34 -2.14
N GLY A 161 -0.46 -14.54 -0.89
CA GLY A 161 0.02 -15.82 -0.39
C GLY A 161 -0.91 -16.41 0.66
N TYR A 162 -1.05 -17.73 0.62
CA TYR A 162 -1.92 -18.48 1.51
C TYR A 162 -1.17 -19.66 2.11
N ARG A 163 -1.43 -19.91 3.39
CA ARG A 163 -1.08 -21.14 4.07
C ARG A 163 -2.23 -22.13 3.86
N MET A 164 -1.88 -23.31 3.35
CA MET A 164 -2.84 -24.40 3.21
C MET A 164 -2.93 -25.16 4.53
N ALA A 165 -4.14 -25.44 5.02
CA ALA A 165 -4.32 -26.29 6.18
C ALA A 165 -3.97 -27.76 5.86
N GLY A 166 -3.10 -28.41 6.66
CA GLY A 166 -2.72 -29.82 6.50
C GLY A 166 -1.46 -30.22 7.27
N GLU A 167 -1.09 -31.52 7.21
CA GLU A 167 0.08 -32.10 7.90
C GLU A 167 1.43 -31.67 7.30
N SER A 168 1.44 -31.25 6.03
CA SER A 168 2.62 -30.68 5.38
C SER A 168 2.44 -29.18 5.24
N SER A 169 3.44 -28.41 5.69
CA SER A 169 3.48 -26.98 5.44
C SER A 169 3.58 -26.74 3.93
N ARG A 170 2.53 -26.15 3.36
CA ARG A 170 2.48 -25.75 1.95
C ARG A 170 1.99 -24.32 1.85
N THR A 171 2.61 -23.58 0.94
CA THR A 171 2.23 -22.21 0.63
C THR A 171 1.70 -22.17 -0.80
N LEU A 172 0.56 -21.50 -0.99
CA LEU A 172 -0.02 -21.19 -2.29
C LEU A 172 0.19 -19.71 -2.57
N SER A 173 0.76 -19.37 -3.72
CA SER A 173 0.88 -17.99 -4.18
C SER A 173 0.00 -17.80 -5.42
N THR A 174 -0.76 -16.72 -5.45
CA THR A 174 -1.54 -16.34 -6.62
C THR A 174 -1.33 -14.87 -6.96
N VAL A 175 -1.51 -14.54 -8.24
CA VAL A 175 -1.39 -13.18 -8.74
C VAL A 175 -2.72 -12.79 -9.36
N TYR A 176 -3.36 -11.78 -8.78
CA TYR A 176 -4.52 -11.12 -9.38
C TYR A 176 -4.05 -9.84 -10.08
N ILE A 177 -4.67 -9.51 -11.19
CA ILE A 177 -4.32 -8.35 -12.00
C ILE A 177 -5.60 -7.54 -12.23
N PHE A 178 -5.54 -6.26 -11.88
CA PHE A 178 -6.60 -5.29 -12.16
C PHE A 178 -6.10 -4.26 -13.19
N ASP A 179 -6.81 -4.10 -14.30
CA ASP A 179 -6.52 -3.05 -15.29
C ASP A 179 -7.28 -1.77 -14.95
N THR A 180 -6.55 -0.73 -14.53
CA THR A 180 -7.13 0.56 -14.12
C THR A 180 -7.74 1.35 -15.28
N SER A 181 -7.51 0.92 -16.53
CA SER A 181 -8.06 1.53 -17.73
C SER A 181 -9.31 0.81 -18.28
N ALA A 182 -9.59 -0.40 -17.78
CA ALA A 182 -10.70 -1.22 -18.25
C ALA A 182 -12.04 -0.72 -17.69
N THR A 183 -13.07 -0.74 -18.55
CA THR A 183 -14.45 -0.38 -18.15
C THR A 183 -15.33 -1.60 -17.86
N VAL A 184 -14.90 -2.79 -18.29
CA VAL A 184 -15.59 -4.08 -18.11
C VAL A 184 -14.51 -5.16 -17.90
N ASP A 185 -14.80 -6.17 -17.07
CA ASP A 185 -13.93 -7.33 -16.82
C ASP A 185 -12.47 -6.96 -16.49
N ALA A 186 -12.31 -5.96 -15.62
CA ALA A 186 -11.01 -5.39 -15.25
C ALA A 186 -10.10 -6.38 -14.50
N TRP A 187 -10.64 -7.47 -13.95
CA TRP A 187 -9.89 -8.47 -13.20
C TRP A 187 -9.53 -9.70 -14.04
N ARG A 188 -8.31 -10.19 -13.83
CA ARG A 188 -7.86 -11.52 -14.25
C ARG A 188 -6.92 -12.12 -13.20
N SER A 189 -6.69 -13.42 -13.25
CA SER A 189 -5.72 -14.11 -12.40
C SER A 189 -4.72 -14.93 -13.22
N LEU A 190 -3.53 -15.11 -12.66
CA LEU A 190 -2.57 -16.10 -13.15
C LEU A 190 -2.81 -17.45 -12.46
N ALA A 191 -2.31 -18.51 -13.07
CA ALA A 191 -2.35 -19.84 -12.46
C ALA A 191 -1.62 -19.79 -11.09
N PRO A 192 -2.22 -20.35 -10.03
CA PRO A 192 -1.59 -20.34 -8.72
C PRO A 192 -0.37 -21.27 -8.71
N MET A 193 0.60 -20.93 -7.85
CA MET A 193 1.85 -21.65 -7.67
C MET A 193 1.89 -22.23 -6.27
N GLU A 194 2.07 -23.55 -6.17
CA GLU A 194 2.26 -24.27 -4.90
C GLU A 194 3.74 -24.49 -4.64
N GLU A 195 4.13 -24.32 -3.37
CA GLU A 195 5.49 -24.56 -2.90
C GLU A 195 5.47 -25.33 -1.57
N GLU A 196 6.42 -26.25 -1.41
CA GLU A 196 6.65 -26.95 -0.14
C GLU A 196 7.36 -26.02 0.87
N GLY A 197 6.90 -26.05 2.12
CA GLY A 197 7.43 -25.25 3.22
C GLY A 197 6.66 -23.96 3.50
N GLU A 198 6.99 -23.33 4.64
CA GLU A 198 6.46 -22.02 5.00
C GLU A 198 7.33 -20.94 4.38
N LYS A 199 6.73 -20.04 3.62
CA LYS A 199 7.33 -18.75 3.30
C LYS A 199 6.67 -17.68 4.15
N GLU A 200 7.41 -17.15 5.12
CA GLU A 200 7.08 -15.86 5.71
C GLU A 200 7.54 -14.77 4.75
N LEU A 201 6.58 -14.17 4.05
CA LEU A 201 6.82 -12.99 3.23
C LEU A 201 6.20 -11.80 3.94
N CYS A 202 7.06 -10.91 4.42
CA CYS A 202 6.70 -9.65 5.03
C CYS A 202 7.26 -8.53 4.17
N SER A 203 6.49 -8.04 3.19
CA SER A 203 6.90 -6.83 2.49
C SER A 203 5.86 -6.14 1.62
N HIS A 204 6.16 -4.87 1.38
CA HIS A 204 5.71 -4.09 0.23
C HIS A 204 6.45 -4.60 -1.01
N CYS A 205 5.75 -4.84 -2.12
CA CYS A 205 6.40 -5.15 -3.38
C CYS A 205 6.92 -3.87 -4.07
N CYS A 206 8.03 -4.02 -4.79
CA CYS A 206 8.52 -3.05 -5.75
C CYS A 206 8.55 -3.69 -7.14
N VAL A 207 8.43 -2.87 -8.19
CA VAL A 207 8.55 -3.31 -9.57
C VAL A 207 9.85 -2.74 -10.13
N VAL A 208 10.63 -3.61 -10.77
CA VAL A 208 11.78 -3.21 -11.57
C VAL A 208 11.47 -3.56 -13.02
N GLN A 209 11.37 -2.55 -13.87
CA GLN A 209 11.31 -2.76 -15.32
C GLN A 209 12.74 -2.93 -15.84
N LEU A 210 13.09 -4.13 -16.27
CA LEU A 210 14.36 -4.41 -16.93
C LEU A 210 14.21 -4.03 -18.41
N TYR A 211 15.09 -3.15 -18.89
CA TYR A 211 15.21 -2.74 -20.29
C TYR A 211 16.32 -3.53 -20.98
#